data_AF-A0A7C3XUW0-F1
#
_entry.id   AF-A0A7C3XUW0-F1
#
_cell.length_a   1.000
_cell.length_b   1.000
_cell.length_c   1.000
_cell.angle_alpha   90.00
_cell.angle_beta   90.00
_cell.angle_gamma   90.00
#
_symmetry.space_group_name_H-M   'P 1'
#
loop_
_entity.id
_entity.type
_entity.pdbx_description
1 polymer ?
#
loop_
_entity_poly.entity_id
_entity_poly.type
_entity_poly.pdbx_seq_one_letter_code
_entity_poly.pdbx_strand_id
1 'polypeptide(L)'
;ETIDKAQAGGFLVILDGKRNDISSSAEAYARGYLSEIEVAGEVLPSFWNVDALTVNPYLGEDGLRPFVQEAIKHGKGIFVLARTTNPSAAFLQDEGREEKVFVKVAQLAWNMGQNSLGESGRSSVGIVVGATYPEDMRFLRERFPGLLFLIPGVGTQGGDLEALQTSFGADGKGALVNVSRDIIFAFREGPDRDGFRFAQEARDRARFYQQKFWGLLRR
;
A
#
# COMPACT_ATOMS: atom_id res chain seq x y z
N GLU A 1 -5.00 4.36 -19.80
CA GLU A 1 -5.20 5.83 -19.79
C GLU A 1 -4.86 6.49 -18.45
N THR A 2 -5.59 6.25 -17.34
CA THR A 2 -5.30 6.93 -16.05
C THR A 2 -3.90 6.64 -15.53
N ILE A 3 -3.48 5.37 -15.61
CA ILE A 3 -2.14 4.92 -15.19
C ILE A 3 -1.07 5.63 -16.04
N ASP A 4 -1.19 5.55 -17.36
CA ASP A 4 -0.27 6.19 -18.31
C ASP A 4 -0.14 7.69 -18.06
N LYS A 5 -1.27 8.38 -17.84
CA LYS A 5 -1.28 9.83 -17.54
C LYS A 5 -0.59 10.14 -16.22
N ALA A 6 -0.77 9.32 -15.19
CA ALA A 6 -0.11 9.50 -13.90
C ALA A 6 1.40 9.28 -14.01
N GLN A 7 1.83 8.19 -14.65
CA GLN A 7 3.24 7.87 -14.85
C GLN A 7 3.95 8.88 -15.76
N ALA A 8 3.29 9.33 -16.85
CA ALA A 8 3.80 10.41 -17.70
C ALA A 8 3.93 11.75 -16.93
N GLY A 9 3.13 11.94 -15.88
CA GLY A 9 3.23 13.05 -14.94
C GLY A 9 4.30 12.87 -13.85
N GLY A 10 5.05 11.77 -13.86
CA GLY A 10 6.09 11.45 -12.88
C GLY A 10 5.55 10.92 -11.54
N PHE A 11 4.29 10.49 -11.47
CA PHE A 11 3.72 9.90 -10.26
C PHE A 11 3.91 8.38 -10.23
N LEU A 12 4.17 7.85 -9.04
CA LEU A 12 4.07 6.42 -8.77
C LEU A 12 2.61 6.00 -8.65
N VAL A 13 2.29 4.83 -9.21
CA VAL A 13 0.95 4.25 -9.22
C VAL A 13 0.94 2.94 -8.44
N ILE A 14 0.10 2.91 -7.39
CA ILE A 14 -0.21 1.70 -6.64
C ILE A 14 -1.60 1.22 -7.06
N LEU A 15 -1.69 0.01 -7.62
CA LEU A 15 -2.97 -0.63 -7.94
C LEU A 15 -3.46 -1.42 -6.73
N ASP A 16 -4.61 -1.02 -6.18
CA ASP A 16 -5.24 -1.75 -5.09
C ASP A 16 -6.09 -2.93 -5.62
N GLY A 17 -5.42 -4.02 -6.01
CA GLY A 17 -6.02 -5.19 -6.65
C GLY A 17 -6.32 -6.37 -5.73
N LYS A 18 -5.66 -6.42 -4.56
CA LYS A 18 -5.75 -7.49 -3.54
C LYS A 18 -5.68 -8.91 -4.13
N ARG A 19 -4.83 -9.10 -5.14
CA ARG A 19 -4.76 -10.36 -5.90
C ARG A 19 -4.13 -11.48 -5.09
N ASN A 20 -4.60 -12.69 -5.35
CA ASN A 20 -4.03 -13.93 -4.84
C ASN A 20 -4.40 -15.06 -5.80
N ASP A 21 -3.46 -15.97 -6.03
CA ASP A 21 -3.67 -17.23 -6.74
C ASP A 21 -2.46 -18.14 -6.44
N ILE A 22 -2.34 -19.28 -7.10
CA ILE A 22 -1.20 -20.20 -7.00
C ILE A 22 -0.63 -20.53 -8.38
N SER A 23 0.62 -21.00 -8.40
CA SER A 23 1.29 -21.53 -9.59
C SER A 23 1.23 -20.57 -10.79
N SER A 24 0.98 -21.08 -11.99
CA SER A 24 0.97 -20.30 -13.24
C SER A 24 -0.05 -19.15 -13.24
N SER A 25 -1.17 -19.27 -12.53
CA SER A 25 -2.16 -18.19 -12.41
C SER A 25 -1.59 -17.01 -11.62
N ALA A 26 -0.85 -17.27 -10.54
CA ALA A 26 -0.19 -16.22 -9.77
C ALA A 26 0.91 -15.52 -10.59
N GLU A 27 1.68 -16.27 -11.38
CA GLU A 27 2.65 -15.69 -12.31
C GLU A 27 1.98 -14.81 -13.36
N ALA A 28 0.86 -15.27 -13.94
CA ALA A 28 0.10 -14.50 -14.92
C ALA A 28 -0.45 -13.21 -14.32
N TYR A 29 -0.93 -13.23 -13.07
CA TYR A 29 -1.30 -12.00 -12.37
C TYR A 29 -0.11 -11.11 -12.09
N ALA A 30 0.99 -11.64 -11.55
CA ALA A 30 2.17 -10.85 -11.23
C ALA A 30 2.68 -10.10 -12.48
N ARG A 31 2.92 -10.83 -13.57
CA ARG A 31 3.31 -10.28 -14.87
C ARG A 31 2.26 -9.31 -15.42
N GLY A 32 1.00 -9.76 -15.41
CA GLY A 32 -0.13 -9.02 -15.90
C GLY A 32 -0.39 -7.70 -15.17
N TYR A 33 0.05 -7.51 -13.92
CA TYR A 33 -0.08 -6.22 -13.23
C TYR A 33 1.23 -5.42 -13.21
N LEU A 34 2.38 -6.08 -13.12
CA LEU A 34 3.64 -5.43 -12.79
C LEU A 34 4.61 -5.30 -13.95
N SER A 35 4.52 -6.07 -15.04
CA SER A 35 5.63 -6.07 -16.01
C SER A 35 5.16 -6.23 -17.44
N GLU A 36 5.20 -7.45 -17.96
CA GLU A 36 5.13 -7.78 -19.37
C GLU A 36 4.30 -9.05 -19.58
N ILE A 37 3.68 -9.16 -20.74
CA ILE A 37 2.90 -10.33 -21.16
C ILE A 37 3.44 -10.84 -22.49
N GLU A 38 3.39 -12.15 -22.69
CA GLU A 38 3.74 -12.77 -23.96
C GLU A 38 2.47 -12.99 -24.79
N VAL A 39 2.45 -12.48 -26.01
CA VAL A 39 1.34 -12.63 -26.96
C VAL A 39 1.92 -13.01 -28.31
N ALA A 40 1.55 -14.20 -28.81
CA ALA A 40 2.02 -14.72 -30.11
C ALA A 40 3.56 -14.74 -30.26
N GLY A 41 4.28 -14.98 -29.16
CA GLY A 41 5.75 -15.01 -29.14
C GLY A 41 6.41 -13.63 -29.00
N GLU A 42 5.64 -12.55 -28.88
CA GLU A 42 6.14 -11.21 -28.60
C GLU A 42 5.95 -10.84 -27.14
N VAL A 43 6.98 -10.24 -26.52
CA VAL A 43 6.93 -9.70 -25.16
C VAL A 43 6.51 -8.24 -25.23
N LEU A 44 5.35 -7.94 -24.67
CA LEU A 44 4.76 -6.60 -24.64
C LEU A 44 4.64 -6.13 -23.19
N PRO A 45 4.78 -4.82 -22.91
CA PRO A 45 4.42 -4.28 -21.62
C PRO A 45 2.98 -4.65 -21.26
N SER A 46 2.75 -5.03 -20.01
CA SER A 46 1.41 -5.25 -19.49
C SER A 46 0.58 -3.97 -19.66
N PHE A 47 -0.73 -4.14 -19.91
CA PHE A 47 -1.69 -3.04 -19.90
C PHE A 47 -1.71 -2.26 -18.58
N TRP A 48 -1.47 -2.93 -17.45
CA TRP A 48 -1.50 -2.30 -16.13
C TRP A 48 -0.15 -1.71 -15.76
N ASN A 49 0.94 -2.48 -15.92
CA ASN A 49 2.34 -2.09 -15.68
C ASN A 49 2.56 -1.09 -14.52
N VAL A 50 1.91 -1.30 -13.38
CA VAL A 50 1.92 -0.36 -12.25
C VAL A 50 3.20 -0.44 -11.42
N ASP A 51 3.49 0.57 -10.61
CA ASP A 51 4.69 0.62 -9.78
C ASP A 51 4.58 -0.26 -8.54
N ALA A 52 3.36 -0.47 -8.02
CA ALA A 52 3.11 -1.49 -7.01
C ALA A 52 1.69 -2.07 -7.03
N LEU A 53 1.53 -3.27 -6.47
CA LEU A 53 0.25 -3.99 -6.39
C LEU A 53 -0.07 -4.40 -4.94
N THR A 54 -1.31 -4.25 -4.50
CA THR A 54 -1.77 -4.90 -3.26
C THR A 54 -2.10 -6.38 -3.50
N VAL A 55 -1.66 -7.26 -2.60
CA VAL A 55 -1.83 -8.72 -2.72
C VAL A 55 -2.35 -9.34 -1.42
N ASN A 56 -3.16 -10.38 -1.55
CA ASN A 56 -3.73 -11.10 -0.41
C ASN A 56 -2.91 -12.37 -0.11
N PRO A 57 -2.35 -12.53 1.10
CA PRO A 57 -1.45 -13.63 1.44
C PRO A 57 -2.15 -14.94 1.83
N TYR A 58 -3.48 -15.03 1.69
CA TYR A 58 -4.27 -16.13 2.25
C TYR A 58 -3.79 -17.54 1.85
N LEU A 59 -3.26 -17.68 0.64
CA LEU A 59 -2.81 -18.98 0.11
C LEU A 59 -1.41 -19.37 0.57
N GLY A 60 -0.69 -18.49 1.27
CA GLY A 60 0.65 -18.74 1.78
C GLY A 60 1.77 -18.19 0.90
N GLU A 61 3.00 -18.60 1.25
CA GLU A 61 4.23 -18.09 0.62
C GLU A 61 4.31 -18.39 -0.88
N ASP A 62 3.92 -19.59 -1.29
CA ASP A 62 3.92 -20.03 -2.68
C ASP A 62 2.96 -19.22 -3.56
N GLY A 63 1.83 -18.76 -3.01
CA GLY A 63 0.94 -17.80 -3.68
C GLY A 63 1.50 -16.38 -3.77
N LEU A 64 2.33 -15.95 -2.81
CA LEU A 64 2.97 -14.63 -2.82
C LEU A 64 4.23 -14.56 -3.67
N ARG A 65 4.98 -15.66 -3.76
CA ARG A 65 6.32 -15.72 -4.36
C ARG A 65 6.37 -15.15 -5.78
N PRO A 66 5.42 -15.44 -6.69
CA PRO A 66 5.44 -14.87 -8.04
C PRO A 66 5.35 -13.34 -8.03
N PHE A 67 4.51 -12.76 -7.16
CA PHE A 67 4.36 -11.31 -7.06
C PHE A 67 5.62 -10.64 -6.50
N VAL A 68 6.25 -11.24 -5.48
CA VAL A 68 7.50 -10.73 -4.90
C VAL A 68 8.62 -10.77 -5.93
N GLN A 69 8.80 -11.90 -6.62
CA GLN A 69 9.86 -12.07 -7.60
C GLN A 69 9.70 -11.11 -8.78
N GLU A 70 8.49 -10.97 -9.30
CA GLU A 70 8.21 -10.06 -10.42
C GLU A 70 8.44 -8.60 -10.02
N ALA A 71 7.99 -8.21 -8.82
CA ALA A 71 8.21 -6.86 -8.32
C ALA A 71 9.69 -6.54 -8.19
N ILE A 72 10.48 -7.40 -7.54
CA ILE A 72 11.92 -7.19 -7.35
C ILE A 72 12.64 -7.14 -8.69
N LYS A 73 12.37 -8.11 -9.58
CA LYS A 73 12.98 -8.21 -10.91
C LYS A 73 12.81 -6.92 -11.74
N HIS A 74 11.66 -6.27 -11.62
CA HIS A 74 11.31 -5.09 -12.40
C HIS A 74 11.43 -3.76 -11.62
N GLY A 75 12.04 -3.76 -10.43
CA GLY A 75 12.22 -2.54 -9.63
C GLY A 75 10.91 -1.94 -9.10
N LYS A 76 9.91 -2.78 -8.85
CA LYS A 76 8.55 -2.44 -8.43
C LYS A 76 8.29 -2.91 -7.01
N GLY A 77 7.08 -2.68 -6.52
CA GLY A 77 6.68 -3.05 -5.16
C GLY A 77 5.41 -3.89 -5.07
N ILE A 78 5.19 -4.46 -3.90
CA ILE A 78 3.90 -5.04 -3.51
C ILE A 78 3.54 -4.63 -2.08
N PHE A 79 2.24 -4.62 -1.78
CA PHE A 79 1.73 -4.43 -0.43
C PHE A 79 0.86 -5.61 -0.01
N VAL A 80 1.37 -6.41 0.91
CA VAL A 80 0.69 -7.61 1.42
C VAL A 80 -0.35 -7.23 2.47
N LEU A 81 -1.59 -7.69 2.33
CA LEU A 81 -2.63 -7.42 3.32
C LEU A 81 -2.32 -8.08 4.67
N ALA A 82 -1.94 -7.27 5.68
CA ALA A 82 -1.60 -7.77 7.01
C ALA A 82 -2.71 -7.45 8.04
N ARG A 83 -2.97 -6.17 8.30
CA ARG A 83 -3.91 -5.71 9.33
C ARG A 83 -4.91 -4.72 8.72
N THR A 84 -6.15 -5.11 8.48
CA THR A 84 -7.13 -4.27 7.76
C THR A 84 -8.12 -3.58 8.71
N THR A 85 -8.89 -2.61 8.19
CA THR A 85 -9.79 -1.75 8.99
C THR A 85 -11.24 -2.21 9.03
N ASN A 86 -11.61 -3.26 8.29
CA ASN A 86 -13.00 -3.70 8.21
C ASN A 86 -13.47 -4.36 9.52
N PRO A 87 -14.76 -4.24 9.91
CA PRO A 87 -15.27 -4.77 11.18
C PRO A 87 -15.00 -6.26 11.44
N SER A 88 -14.97 -7.07 10.37
CA SER A 88 -14.72 -8.51 10.45
C SER A 88 -13.24 -8.90 10.43
N ALA A 89 -12.30 -7.95 10.42
CA ALA A 89 -10.86 -8.21 10.33
C ALA A 89 -10.38 -9.17 11.44
N ALA A 90 -10.87 -8.98 12.66
CA ALA A 90 -10.51 -9.78 13.82
C ALA A 90 -10.83 -11.29 13.65
N PHE A 91 -11.81 -11.66 12.83
CA PHE A 91 -12.22 -13.07 12.66
C PHE A 91 -11.07 -13.99 12.25
N LEU A 92 -10.14 -13.50 11.42
CA LEU A 92 -8.97 -14.27 11.01
C LEU A 92 -7.68 -13.65 11.51
N GLN A 93 -7.57 -12.32 11.49
CA GLN A 93 -6.30 -11.64 11.72
C GLN A 93 -5.84 -11.73 13.18
N ASP A 94 -6.78 -11.86 14.13
CA ASP A 94 -6.49 -11.97 15.56
C ASP A 94 -6.36 -13.41 16.04
N GLU A 95 -6.56 -14.40 15.16
CA GLU A 95 -6.40 -15.81 15.50
C GLU A 95 -4.92 -16.17 15.72
N GLY A 96 -4.68 -17.11 16.63
CA GLY A 96 -3.33 -17.60 16.97
C GLY A 96 -3.01 -17.47 18.46
N ARG A 97 -2.42 -18.51 19.06
CA ARG A 97 -2.08 -18.54 20.48
C ARG A 97 -0.78 -17.81 20.81
N GLU A 98 0.31 -18.17 20.13
CA GLU A 98 1.63 -17.54 20.34
C GLU A 98 1.77 -16.24 19.56
N GLU A 99 1.23 -16.23 18.34
CA GLU A 99 1.34 -15.09 17.44
C GLU A 99 0.10 -15.02 16.54
N LYS A 100 -0.48 -13.81 16.46
CA LYS A 100 -1.65 -13.51 15.66
C LYS A 100 -1.34 -13.62 14.16
N VAL A 101 -2.33 -14.02 13.35
CA VAL A 101 -2.18 -14.18 11.90
C VAL A 101 -1.62 -12.93 11.23
N PHE A 102 -2.06 -11.71 11.60
CA PHE A 102 -1.53 -10.49 10.96
C PHE A 102 -0.03 -10.31 11.17
N VAL A 103 0.50 -10.76 12.31
CA VAL A 103 1.93 -10.68 12.64
C VAL A 103 2.70 -11.70 11.81
N LYS A 104 2.18 -12.93 11.67
CA LYS A 104 2.76 -13.96 10.81
C LYS A 104 2.83 -13.50 9.35
N VAL A 105 1.80 -12.82 8.86
CA VAL A 105 1.79 -12.23 7.53
C VAL A 105 2.87 -11.15 7.40
N ALA A 106 3.00 -10.25 8.37
CA ALA A 106 4.03 -9.23 8.36
C ALA A 106 5.45 -9.84 8.41
N GLN A 107 5.65 -10.89 9.19
CA GLN A 107 6.90 -11.66 9.24
C GLN A 107 7.21 -12.32 7.89
N LEU A 108 6.20 -12.91 7.23
CA LEU A 108 6.35 -13.50 5.90
C LEU A 108 6.79 -12.43 4.88
N ALA A 109 6.09 -11.30 4.83
CA ALA A 109 6.43 -10.17 3.96
C ALA A 109 7.84 -9.63 4.25
N TRP A 110 8.21 -9.51 5.53
CA TRP A 110 9.54 -9.10 5.97
C TRP A 110 10.64 -10.03 5.46
N ASN A 111 10.46 -11.34 5.63
CA ASN A 111 11.43 -12.34 5.21
C ASN A 111 11.60 -12.36 3.69
N MET A 112 10.49 -12.34 2.95
CA MET A 112 10.51 -12.34 1.48
C MET A 112 11.14 -11.06 0.89
N GLY A 113 11.05 -9.95 1.63
CA GLY A 113 11.57 -8.65 1.22
C GLY A 113 13.06 -8.42 1.48
N GLN A 114 13.75 -9.27 2.26
CA GLN A 114 15.13 -9.02 2.70
C GLN A 114 16.11 -8.80 1.54
N ASN A 115 15.93 -9.52 0.44
CA ASN A 115 16.80 -9.41 -0.75
C ASN A 115 16.49 -8.19 -1.64
N SER A 116 15.58 -7.32 -1.20
CA SER A 116 15.15 -6.12 -1.93
C SER A 116 15.31 -4.82 -1.14
N LEU A 117 16.09 -4.85 -0.05
CA LEU A 117 16.41 -3.66 0.71
C LEU A 117 17.25 -2.70 -0.14
N GLY A 118 16.67 -1.55 -0.48
CA GLY A 118 17.38 -0.47 -1.15
C GLY A 118 18.19 0.39 -0.19
N GLU A 119 18.85 1.43 -0.73
CA GLU A 119 19.66 2.39 0.04
C GLU A 119 18.88 3.11 1.15
N SER A 120 17.55 3.19 1.02
CA SER A 120 16.65 3.75 2.04
C SER A 120 16.42 2.83 3.24
N GLY A 121 17.00 1.61 3.23
CA GLY A 121 16.72 0.57 4.21
C GLY A 121 15.30 -0.01 4.09
N ARG A 122 14.62 0.22 2.96
CA ARG A 122 13.25 -0.24 2.70
C ARG A 122 13.20 -1.26 1.57
N SER A 123 12.30 -2.22 1.73
CA SER A 123 12.07 -3.33 0.81
C SER A 123 11.02 -2.98 -0.26
N SER A 124 11.10 -3.62 -1.42
CA SER A 124 10.02 -3.65 -2.43
C SER A 124 8.74 -4.32 -1.91
N VAL A 125 8.86 -5.14 -0.86
CA VAL A 125 7.74 -5.78 -0.17
C VAL A 125 7.35 -4.94 1.04
N GLY A 126 6.14 -4.37 0.98
CA GLY A 126 5.47 -3.69 2.08
C GLY A 126 4.23 -4.43 2.56
N ILE A 127 3.54 -3.84 3.54
CA ILE A 127 2.30 -4.37 4.11
C ILE A 127 1.20 -3.32 4.14
N VAL A 128 -0.06 -3.76 4.03
CA VAL A 128 -1.23 -2.92 4.29
C VAL A 128 -1.58 -3.03 5.77
N VAL A 129 -1.61 -1.88 6.44
CA VAL A 129 -1.90 -1.75 7.88
C VAL A 129 -2.90 -0.61 8.09
N GLY A 130 -4.04 -0.91 8.69
CA GLY A 130 -5.09 0.04 8.97
C GLY A 130 -4.79 0.94 10.17
N ALA A 131 -5.22 2.20 10.11
CA ALA A 131 -5.05 3.18 11.20
C ALA A 131 -5.89 2.88 12.45
N THR A 132 -6.84 1.93 12.38
CA THR A 132 -7.77 1.59 13.48
C THR A 132 -7.08 0.98 14.70
N TYR A 133 -5.89 0.38 14.54
CA TYR A 133 -5.19 -0.34 15.60
C TYR A 133 -3.78 0.23 15.84
N PRO A 134 -3.65 1.40 16.51
CA PRO A 134 -2.37 2.09 16.69
C PRO A 134 -1.31 1.27 17.43
N GLU A 135 -1.73 0.43 18.38
CA GLU A 135 -0.83 -0.45 19.13
C GLU A 135 -0.29 -1.60 18.26
N ASP A 136 -1.15 -2.23 17.46
CA ASP A 136 -0.73 -3.25 16.48
C ASP A 136 0.26 -2.63 15.46
N MET A 137 -0.03 -1.41 15.01
CA MET A 137 0.82 -0.69 14.07
C MET A 137 2.20 -0.34 14.67
N ARG A 138 2.23 0.15 15.92
CA ARG A 138 3.49 0.42 16.64
C ARG A 138 4.33 -0.84 16.77
N PHE A 139 3.69 -1.92 17.22
CA PHE A 139 4.34 -3.23 17.35
C PHE A 139 4.94 -3.72 16.02
N LEU A 140 4.18 -3.63 14.93
CA LEU A 140 4.67 -4.01 13.60
C LEU A 140 5.83 -3.13 13.14
N ARG A 141 5.79 -1.81 13.40
CA ARG A 141 6.86 -0.88 13.01
C ARG A 141 8.15 -1.18 13.76
N GLU A 142 8.08 -1.40 15.06
CA GLU A 142 9.23 -1.75 15.91
C GLU A 142 9.84 -3.08 15.49
N ARG A 143 9.00 -4.09 15.21
CA ARG A 143 9.46 -5.43 14.86
C ARG A 143 9.97 -5.55 13.42
N PHE A 144 9.41 -4.80 12.48
CA PHE A 144 9.71 -4.90 11.04
C PHE A 144 10.08 -3.54 10.42
N PRO A 145 11.22 -2.95 10.83
CA PRO A 145 11.53 -1.55 10.55
C PRO A 145 11.69 -1.23 9.05
N GLY A 146 12.11 -2.18 8.21
CA GLY A 146 12.29 -1.94 6.77
C GLY A 146 11.04 -2.17 5.91
N LEU A 147 9.91 -2.60 6.48
CA LEU A 147 8.65 -2.69 5.73
C LEU A 147 8.08 -1.29 5.46
N LEU A 148 7.63 -1.06 4.22
CA LEU A 148 6.76 0.06 3.91
C LEU A 148 5.31 -0.26 4.33
N PHE A 149 4.65 0.66 5.01
CA PHE A 149 3.25 0.52 5.40
C PHE A 149 2.38 1.31 4.43
N LEU A 150 1.41 0.66 3.81
CA LEU A 150 0.32 1.33 3.10
C LEU A 150 -0.88 1.42 4.04
N ILE A 151 -1.30 2.65 4.35
CA ILE A 151 -2.33 2.93 5.36
C ILE A 151 -3.58 3.45 4.66
N PRO A 152 -4.60 2.60 4.46
CA PRO A 152 -5.83 2.99 3.78
C PRO A 152 -6.77 3.76 4.70
N GLY A 153 -7.53 4.67 4.09
CA GLY A 153 -8.78 5.17 4.67
C GLY A 153 -8.62 6.16 5.81
N VAL A 154 -7.55 6.95 5.83
CA VAL A 154 -7.38 8.03 6.81
C VAL A 154 -8.30 9.21 6.43
N GLY A 155 -9.10 9.67 7.40
CA GLY A 155 -9.94 10.86 7.27
C GLY A 155 -9.50 12.01 8.18
N THR A 156 -10.41 12.97 8.41
CA THR A 156 -10.18 14.13 9.29
C THR A 156 -10.41 13.85 10.79
N GLN A 157 -10.82 12.63 11.17
CA GLN A 157 -11.07 12.30 12.58
C GLN A 157 -9.76 12.38 13.38
N GLY A 158 -9.79 13.05 14.54
CA GLY A 158 -8.60 13.36 15.33
C GLY A 158 -7.80 12.12 15.76
N GLY A 159 -8.50 11.01 16.05
CA GLY A 159 -7.87 9.75 16.48
C GLY A 159 -6.99 9.08 15.42
N ASP A 160 -7.29 9.27 14.14
CA ASP A 160 -6.51 8.65 13.06
C ASP A 160 -5.10 9.26 12.97
N LEU A 161 -4.94 10.54 13.30
CA LEU A 161 -3.69 11.27 13.12
C LEU A 161 -2.64 10.97 14.18
N GLU A 162 -3.07 10.83 15.44
CA GLU A 162 -2.17 10.39 16.51
C GLU A 162 -1.73 8.94 16.28
N ALA A 163 -2.67 8.08 15.85
CA ALA A 163 -2.37 6.71 15.47
C ALA A 163 -1.33 6.63 14.35
N LEU A 164 -1.40 7.52 13.36
CA LEU A 164 -0.43 7.54 12.25
C LEU A 164 1.01 7.79 12.68
N GLN A 165 1.27 8.48 13.81
CA GLN A 165 2.64 8.71 14.26
C GLN A 165 3.38 7.40 14.54
N THR A 166 2.67 6.36 14.99
CA THR A 166 3.27 5.04 15.26
C THR A 166 3.64 4.28 14.00
N SER A 167 3.18 4.75 12.84
CA SER A 167 3.43 4.12 11.54
C SER A 167 4.77 4.46 10.92
N PHE A 168 5.34 5.61 11.26
CA PHE A 168 6.58 6.12 10.69
C PHE A 168 7.78 5.63 11.49
N GLY A 169 8.91 5.45 10.81
CA GLY A 169 10.19 5.21 11.46
C GLY A 169 10.74 6.50 12.09
N ALA A 170 11.85 6.38 12.82
CA ALA A 170 12.54 7.51 13.44
C ALA A 170 13.02 8.58 12.44
N ASP A 171 13.14 8.22 11.16
CA ASP A 171 13.46 9.12 10.05
C ASP A 171 12.24 9.86 9.47
N GLY A 172 11.05 9.66 10.04
CA GLY A 172 9.78 10.19 9.55
C GLY A 172 9.30 9.54 8.26
N LYS A 173 9.89 8.41 7.84
CA LYS A 173 9.54 7.69 6.60
C LYS A 173 8.98 6.31 6.91
N GLY A 174 8.63 5.56 5.88
CA GLY A 174 8.22 4.16 6.01
C GLY A 174 6.72 3.92 5.92
N ALA A 175 5.91 4.97 5.82
CA ALA A 175 4.47 4.85 5.65
C ALA A 175 3.96 5.71 4.50
N LEU A 176 2.98 5.18 3.78
CA LEU A 176 2.21 5.83 2.72
C LEU A 176 0.77 5.92 3.20
N VAL A 177 0.30 7.15 3.44
CA VAL A 177 -1.06 7.39 3.93
C VAL A 177 -1.99 7.66 2.76
N ASN A 178 -2.99 6.82 2.57
CA ASN A 178 -4.00 7.00 1.54
C ASN A 178 -5.21 7.77 2.07
N VAL A 179 -5.47 8.91 1.43
CA VAL A 179 -6.68 9.71 1.60
C VAL A 179 -7.42 9.73 0.26
N SER A 180 -8.65 9.23 0.23
CA SER A 180 -9.40 9.05 -1.02
C SER A 180 -10.60 9.99 -1.11
N ARG A 181 -11.70 9.69 -0.41
CA ARG A 181 -12.98 10.39 -0.57
C ARG A 181 -12.89 11.87 -0.22
N ASP A 182 -12.15 12.22 0.82
CA ASP A 182 -11.97 13.62 1.23
C ASP A 182 -11.33 14.46 0.12
N ILE A 183 -10.38 13.92 -0.63
CA ILE A 183 -9.73 14.62 -1.74
C ILE A 183 -10.63 14.63 -2.98
N ILE A 184 -11.14 13.45 -3.39
CA ILE A 184 -11.93 13.30 -4.61
C ILE A 184 -13.24 14.10 -4.53
N PHE A 185 -13.85 14.18 -3.35
CA PHE A 185 -15.14 14.85 -3.16
C PHE A 185 -15.04 16.22 -2.49
N ALA A 186 -13.83 16.78 -2.31
CA ALA A 186 -13.63 18.09 -1.69
C ALA A 186 -14.51 19.19 -2.31
N PHE A 187 -14.68 19.17 -3.64
CA PHE A 187 -15.50 20.14 -4.37
C PHE A 187 -16.97 20.16 -3.95
N ARG A 188 -17.48 19.11 -3.30
CA ARG A 188 -18.87 19.07 -2.80
C ARG A 188 -19.09 19.88 -1.53
N GLU A 189 -18.02 20.22 -0.83
CA GLU A 189 -18.05 21.04 0.39
C GLU A 189 -18.02 22.55 0.08
N GLY A 190 -17.61 22.93 -1.14
CA GLY A 190 -17.54 24.31 -1.60
C GLY A 190 -18.91 24.93 -1.95
N PRO A 191 -18.95 26.25 -2.20
CA PRO A 191 -20.17 26.97 -2.59
C PRO A 191 -20.72 26.49 -3.94
N ASP A 192 -19.82 26.14 -4.88
CA ASP A 192 -20.16 25.65 -6.21
C ASP A 192 -19.87 24.14 -6.31
N ARG A 193 -20.95 23.34 -6.36
CA ARG A 193 -20.90 21.87 -6.35
C ARG A 193 -20.97 21.23 -7.75
N ASP A 194 -20.87 22.05 -8.78
CA ASP A 194 -20.97 21.65 -10.20
C ASP A 194 -19.75 20.89 -10.72
N GLY A 195 -18.65 20.88 -9.97
CA GLY A 195 -17.41 20.18 -10.31
C GLY A 195 -16.43 21.00 -11.16
N PHE A 196 -16.76 22.23 -11.58
CA PHE A 196 -15.81 23.07 -12.34
C PHE A 196 -14.52 23.35 -11.56
N ARG A 197 -14.61 23.39 -10.23
CA ARG A 197 -13.47 23.59 -9.33
C ARG A 197 -12.81 22.29 -8.85
N PHE A 198 -13.21 21.13 -9.36
CA PHE A 198 -12.72 19.82 -8.91
C PHE A 198 -11.19 19.76 -8.76
N ALA A 199 -10.46 20.15 -9.80
CA ALA A 199 -9.00 20.07 -9.80
C ALA A 199 -8.34 20.95 -8.73
N GLN A 200 -8.89 22.17 -8.51
CA GLN A 200 -8.39 23.09 -7.49
C GLN A 200 -8.71 22.57 -6.08
N GLU A 201 -9.95 22.18 -5.83
CA GLU A 201 -10.40 21.72 -4.51
C GLU A 201 -9.71 20.41 -4.10
N ALA A 202 -9.52 19.47 -5.03
CA ALA A 202 -8.76 18.25 -4.78
C ALA A 202 -7.29 18.55 -4.46
N ARG A 203 -6.65 19.47 -5.19
CA ARG A 203 -5.28 19.90 -4.93
C ARG A 203 -5.14 20.56 -3.55
N ASP A 204 -6.04 21.46 -3.20
CA ASP A 204 -6.00 22.18 -1.95
C ASP A 204 -6.25 21.23 -0.76
N ARG A 205 -7.17 20.27 -0.90
CA ARG A 205 -7.36 19.21 0.10
C ARG A 205 -6.15 18.29 0.23
N ALA A 206 -5.50 17.90 -0.86
CA ALA A 206 -4.28 17.10 -0.82
C ALA A 206 -3.13 17.84 -0.11
N ARG A 207 -2.98 19.15 -0.35
CA ARG A 207 -2.00 20.01 0.33
C ARG A 207 -2.30 20.17 1.81
N PHE A 208 -3.57 20.34 2.18
CA PHE A 208 -4.00 20.37 3.58
C PHE A 208 -3.53 19.11 4.33
N TYR A 209 -3.78 17.92 3.76
CA TYR A 209 -3.35 16.66 4.36
C TYR A 209 -1.83 16.52 4.43
N GLN A 210 -1.11 16.88 3.35
CA GLN A 210 0.35 16.89 3.36
C GLN A 210 0.91 17.75 4.51
N GLN A 211 0.40 18.97 4.67
CA GLN A 211 0.82 19.86 5.76
C GLN A 211 0.48 19.28 7.14
N LYS A 212 -0.69 18.68 7.28
CA LYS A 212 -1.14 18.05 8.53
C LYS A 212 -0.22 16.89 8.92
N PHE A 213 0.09 16.00 7.99
CA PHE A 213 0.99 14.87 8.23
C PHE A 213 2.43 15.33 8.49
N TRP A 214 2.94 16.34 7.79
CA TRP A 214 4.26 16.92 8.08
C TRP A 214 4.31 17.61 9.43
N GLY A 215 3.22 18.21 9.88
CA GLY A 215 3.10 18.76 11.23
C GLY A 215 3.23 17.70 12.33
N LEU A 216 2.79 16.46 12.06
CA LEU A 216 2.91 15.35 13.02
C LEU A 216 4.35 14.84 13.17
N LEU A 217 5.15 14.92 12.11
CA LEU A 217 6.54 14.42 12.09
C LEU A 217 7.57 15.43 12.60
N ARG A 218 7.18 16.70 12.77
CA ARG A 218 8.05 17.79 13.24
C ARG A 218 7.96 18.05 14.75
N ARG A 219 7.13 17.29 15.47
CA ARG A 219 7.01 17.32 16.93
C ARG A 219 7.83 16.22 17.55
#